data_AF-A0AAW3BTU3-F1
#
_entry.id   AF-A0AAW3BTU3-F1
#
_cell.length_a   1.000
_cell.length_b   1.000
_cell.length_c   1.000
_cell.angle_alpha   90.00
_cell.angle_beta   90.00
_cell.angle_gamma   90.00
#
_symmetry.space_group_name_H-M   'P 1'
#
loop_
_entity.id
_entity.type
_entity.pdbx_description
1 polymer ?
#
loop_
_entity_poly.entity_id
_entity_poly.type
_entity_poly.pdbx_seq_one_letter_code
_entity_poly.pdbx_strand_id
1 'polypeptide(L)'
;MPMNKPAFTTNEVRVKRLQENYDEGLLRERMPTAEREQRDMQCLCVSRDKLMFLFQNAMEDYSRSVKNQKVKEYNEMCMRSTSLPSKDCGLRFRLPFL
;
A
#
# COMPACT_ATOMS: atom_id res chain seq x y z
N MET A 1 27.92 -14.05 22.07
CA MET A 1 28.30 -14.53 20.72
C MET A 1 28.39 -13.32 19.81
N PRO A 2 29.56 -12.98 19.24
CA PRO A 2 29.64 -11.87 18.29
C PRO A 2 28.93 -12.27 16.99
N MET A 3 28.03 -11.42 16.48
CA MET A 3 27.44 -11.63 15.15
C MET A 3 28.52 -11.49 14.08
N ASN A 4 28.59 -12.46 13.17
CA ASN A 4 29.47 -12.38 12.01
C ASN A 4 29.13 -11.15 11.17
N LYS A 5 30.14 -10.44 10.69
CA LYS A 5 29.95 -9.29 9.79
C LYS A 5 29.27 -9.75 8.49
N PRO A 6 28.32 -8.98 7.95
CA PRO A 6 27.73 -9.26 6.64
C PRO A 6 28.82 -9.32 5.58
N ALA A 7 28.80 -10.35 4.74
CA ALA A 7 29.74 -10.52 3.64
C ALA A 7 29.02 -11.07 2.42
N PHE A 8 29.40 -10.59 1.23
CA PHE A 8 28.95 -11.16 -0.03
C PHE A 8 29.54 -12.56 -0.21
N THR A 9 28.80 -13.42 -0.92
CA THR A 9 29.25 -14.78 -1.21
C THR A 9 29.12 -15.07 -2.69
N THR A 10 30.15 -15.71 -3.25
CA THR A 10 30.18 -16.23 -4.62
C THR A 10 30.02 -17.75 -4.67
N ASN A 11 29.79 -18.41 -3.52
CA ASN A 11 29.59 -19.85 -3.45
C ASN A 11 28.17 -20.21 -3.95
N GLU A 12 28.09 -20.92 -5.07
CA GLU A 12 26.83 -21.25 -5.74
C GLU A 12 25.84 -22.03 -4.84
N VAL A 13 26.32 -22.98 -4.05
CA VAL A 13 25.48 -23.77 -3.13
C VAL A 13 24.87 -22.87 -2.06
N ARG A 14 25.66 -21.93 -1.52
CA ARG A 14 25.19 -20.97 -0.53
C ARG A 14 24.18 -19.99 -1.15
N VAL A 15 24.43 -19.51 -2.36
CA VAL A 15 23.50 -18.62 -3.09
C VAL A 15 22.16 -19.32 -3.31
N LYS A 16 22.17 -20.58 -3.76
CA LYS A 16 20.93 -21.35 -3.97
C LYS A 16 20.10 -21.47 -2.69
N ARG A 17 20.75 -21.81 -1.57
CA ARG A 17 20.06 -21.89 -0.26
C ARG A 17 19.48 -20.54 0.17
N LEU A 18 20.22 -19.44 -0.05
CA LEU A 18 19.73 -18.10 0.28
C LEU A 18 18.52 -17.73 -0.57
N GLN A 19 18.50 -18.11 -1.85
CA GLN A 19 17.36 -17.91 -2.74
C GLN A 19 16.15 -18.73 -2.27
N GLU A 20 16.33 -20.02 -1.96
CA GLU A 20 15.27 -20.87 -1.42
C GLU A 20 14.65 -20.28 -0.15
N ASN A 21 15.49 -19.81 0.79
CA ASN A 21 15.03 -19.15 2.01
C ASN A 21 14.24 -17.86 1.73
N TYR A 22 14.69 -17.08 0.74
CA TYR A 22 13.99 -15.86 0.33
C TYR A 22 12.64 -16.19 -0.27
N ASP A 23 12.57 -17.16 -1.19
CA ASP A 23 11.33 -17.55 -1.86
C ASP A 23 10.31 -18.11 -0.87
N GLU A 24 10.75 -18.95 0.08
CA GLU A 24 9.90 -19.43 1.17
C GLU A 24 9.39 -18.28 2.06
N GLY A 25 10.26 -17.33 2.39
CA GLY A 25 9.90 -16.14 3.14
C GLY A 25 8.85 -15.30 2.42
N LEU A 26 9.05 -15.09 1.12
CA LEU A 26 8.14 -14.35 0.25
C LEU A 26 6.75 -15.01 0.23
N LEU A 27 6.69 -16.34 0.15
CA LEU A 27 5.42 -17.07 0.19
C LEU A 27 4.69 -16.92 1.52
N ARG A 28 5.41 -16.94 2.65
CA ARG A 28 4.82 -16.75 3.99
C ARG A 28 4.28 -15.34 4.20
N GLU A 29 4.98 -14.34 3.66
CA GLU A 29 4.63 -12.92 3.84
C GLU A 29 3.68 -12.40 2.76
N ARG A 30 3.41 -13.19 1.72
CA ARG A 30 2.53 -12.79 0.63
C ARG A 30 1.11 -12.59 1.14
N MET A 31 0.69 -11.34 1.15
CA MET A 31 -0.70 -10.96 1.38
C MET A 31 -1.50 -11.05 0.07
N PRO A 32 -2.69 -11.67 0.07
CA PRO A 32 -3.61 -11.60 -1.06
C PRO A 32 -3.93 -10.15 -1.43
N THR A 33 -4.04 -9.85 -2.73
CA THR A 33 -4.29 -8.49 -3.22
C THR A 33 -5.57 -7.89 -2.61
N ALA A 34 -6.64 -8.68 -2.52
CA ALA A 34 -7.90 -8.23 -1.94
C ALA A 34 -7.77 -7.82 -0.46
N GLU A 35 -7.00 -8.57 0.33
CA GLU A 35 -6.74 -8.23 1.74
C GLU A 35 -5.89 -6.97 1.87
N ARG A 36 -4.90 -6.80 1.00
CA ARG A 36 -4.08 -5.60 0.95
C ARG A 36 -4.92 -4.37 0.62
N GLU A 37 -5.73 -4.43 -0.43
CA GLU A 37 -6.65 -3.34 -0.82
C GLU A 37 -7.61 -2.99 0.32
N GLN A 38 -8.14 -3.99 1.02
CA GLN A 38 -9.01 -3.76 2.18
C GLN A 38 -8.30 -3.02 3.30
N ARG A 39 -7.06 -3.42 3.63
CA ARG A 39 -6.24 -2.72 4.63
C ARG A 39 -5.89 -1.30 4.18
N ASP A 40 -5.56 -1.10 2.92
CA ASP A 40 -5.23 0.23 2.38
C ASP A 40 -6.44 1.18 2.46
N MET A 41 -7.64 0.70 2.12
CA MET A 41 -8.88 1.47 2.30
C MET A 41 -9.12 1.85 3.77
N GLN A 42 -8.88 0.91 4.69
CA GLN A 42 -9.04 1.15 6.14
C GLN A 42 -8.02 2.12 6.70
N CYS A 43 -6.73 1.97 6.34
CA CYS A 43 -5.65 2.82 6.81
C CYS A 43 -5.78 4.26 6.29
N LEU A 44 -6.22 4.42 5.05
CA LEU A 44 -6.34 5.74 4.42
C LEU A 44 -7.74 6.37 4.61
N CYS A 45 -8.71 5.62 5.14
CA CYS A 45 -10.11 6.03 5.27
C CYS A 45 -10.69 6.58 3.95
N VAL A 46 -10.50 5.84 2.85
CA VAL A 46 -10.96 6.23 1.51
C VAL A 46 -11.89 5.18 0.90
N SER A 47 -12.74 5.61 -0.04
CA SER A 47 -13.51 4.69 -0.87
C SER A 47 -12.60 3.91 -1.82
N ARG A 48 -13.10 2.78 -2.32
CA ARG A 48 -12.42 1.97 -3.34
C ARG A 48 -12.04 2.80 -4.57
N ASP A 49 -12.96 3.64 -5.05
CA ASP A 49 -12.72 4.47 -6.24
C ASP A 49 -11.60 5.49 -6.00
N LYS A 50 -11.56 6.09 -4.80
CA LYS A 50 -10.48 7.00 -4.43
C LYS A 50 -9.16 6.25 -4.31
N LEU A 51 -9.15 5.05 -3.76
CA LEU A 51 -7.94 4.23 -3.66
C LEU A 51 -7.39 3.87 -5.05
N MET A 52 -8.25 3.44 -5.98
CA MET A 52 -7.83 3.16 -7.36
C MET A 52 -7.29 4.40 -8.07
N PHE A 53 -7.93 5.55 -7.90
CA PHE A 53 -7.43 6.82 -8.39
C PHE A 53 -6.04 7.15 -7.81
N LEU A 54 -5.83 6.93 -6.51
CA LEU A 54 -4.53 7.20 -5.86
C LEU A 54 -3.42 6.30 -6.41
N PHE A 55 -3.69 5.01 -6.65
CA PHE A 55 -2.72 4.11 -7.26
C PHE A 55 -2.37 4.50 -8.69
N GLN A 56 -3.37 4.80 -9.52
CA GLN A 56 -3.14 5.28 -10.88
C GLN A 56 -2.33 6.58 -10.86
N ASN A 57 -2.72 7.55 -10.02
CA ASN A 57 -2.02 8.83 -9.88
C ASN A 57 -0.57 8.65 -9.39
N ALA A 58 -0.28 7.62 -8.61
CA ALA A 58 1.07 7.32 -8.14
C ALA A 58 1.98 6.72 -9.22
N MET A 59 1.44 5.88 -10.11
CA MET A 59 2.19 5.19 -11.17
C MET A 59 2.59 6.08 -12.35
N GLU A 60 1.96 7.24 -12.47
CA GLU A 60 2.22 8.15 -13.57
C GLU A 60 3.51 8.97 -13.39
N ASP A 61 4.12 9.37 -14.51
CA ASP A 61 5.45 10.00 -14.55
C ASP A 61 5.45 11.53 -14.31
N TYR A 62 4.29 12.14 -14.06
CA TYR A 62 4.24 13.58 -13.79
C TYR A 62 4.75 13.95 -12.39
N SER A 63 5.16 15.20 -12.25
CA SER A 63 5.77 15.72 -11.03
C SER A 63 4.84 15.67 -9.82
N ARG A 64 5.43 15.73 -8.62
CA ARG A 64 4.70 15.74 -7.35
C ARG A 64 3.64 16.85 -7.28
N SER A 65 3.92 18.03 -7.82
CA SER A 65 2.96 19.14 -7.82
C SER A 65 1.72 18.80 -8.64
N VAL A 66 1.89 18.17 -9.81
CA VAL A 66 0.79 17.71 -10.66
C VAL A 66 -0.01 16.59 -9.98
N LYS A 67 0.66 15.62 -9.33
CA LYS A 67 0.00 14.58 -8.52
C LYS A 67 -0.91 15.17 -7.46
N ASN A 68 -0.42 16.17 -6.72
CA ASN A 68 -1.21 16.84 -5.69
C ASN A 68 -2.39 17.63 -6.26
N GLN A 69 -2.19 18.27 -7.40
CA GLN A 69 -3.24 19.04 -8.07
C GLN A 69 -4.38 18.13 -8.53
N LYS A 70 -4.08 16.99 -9.17
CA LYS A 70 -5.09 16.00 -9.55
C LYS A 70 -5.85 15.43 -8.36
N VAL A 71 -5.19 15.22 -7.22
CA VAL A 71 -5.86 14.76 -5.99
C VAL A 71 -6.89 15.79 -5.50
N LYS A 72 -6.55 17.09 -5.57
CA LYS A 72 -7.49 18.17 -5.22
C LYS A 72 -8.70 18.18 -6.16
N GLU A 73 -8.46 18.12 -7.46
CA GLU A 73 -9.50 18.10 -8.49
C GLU A 73 -10.47 16.93 -8.30
N TYR A 74 -9.95 15.72 -8.04
CA TYR A 74 -10.79 14.57 -7.73
C TYR A 74 -11.67 14.81 -6.50
N ASN A 75 -11.09 15.36 -5.42
CA ASN A 75 -11.85 15.62 -4.18
C ASN A 75 -12.97 16.65 -4.41
N GLU A 76 -12.68 17.71 -5.15
CA GLU A 76 -13.68 18.73 -5.50
C GLU A 76 -14.81 18.15 -6.36
N MET A 77 -14.48 17.28 -7.33
CA MET A 77 -15.46 16.63 -8.19
C MET A 77 -16.41 15.73 -7.39
N CYS A 78 -15.88 14.92 -6.46
CA CYS A 78 -16.69 14.06 -5.60
C CYS A 78 -17.60 14.83 -4.64
N MET A 79 -17.16 15.98 -4.13
CA MET A 79 -17.98 16.85 -3.27
C MET A 79 -19.14 17.51 -4.04
N ARG A 80 -18.96 17.80 -5.33
CA ARG A 80 -20.02 18.38 -6.18
C ARG A 80 -21.08 17.36 -6.61
N SER A 81 -20.73 16.08 -6.69
CA SER A 81 -21.66 15.01 -7.07
C SER A 81 -22.46 14.43 -5.90
N THR A 82 -22.04 14.65 -4.65
CA THR A 82 -22.74 14.21 -3.44
C THR A 82 -23.70 15.29 -2.92
N SER A 83 -24.82 15.50 -3.63
CA SER A 83 -25.97 16.27 -3.11
C SER A 83 -26.89 15.44 -2.19
N LEU A 84 -26.51 14.21 -1.83
CA LEU A 84 -27.13 13.45 -0.73
C LEU A 84 -26.05 12.77 0.11
N PRO A 85 -26.09 12.90 1.45
CA PRO A 85 -25.09 12.28 2.31
C PRO A 85 -25.32 10.77 2.33
N SER A 86 -24.41 10.01 1.73
CA SER A 86 -24.32 8.57 1.99
C SER A 86 -23.92 8.38 3.45
N LYS A 87 -24.86 7.89 4.26
CA LYS A 87 -24.71 7.61 5.69
C LYS A 87 -23.89 6.32 5.89
N ASP A 88 -22.65 6.25 5.40
CA ASP A 88 -21.77 5.10 5.65
C ASP A 88 -20.35 5.48 6.07
N CYS A 89 -20.14 6.68 6.62
CA CYS A 89 -18.97 6.97 7.46
C CYS A 89 -19.27 6.67 8.94
N GLY A 90 -19.73 5.45 9.19
CA GLY A 90 -20.01 4.92 10.51
C GLY A 90 -18.88 4.01 11.02
N LEU A 91 -17.61 4.41 10.90
CA LEU A 91 -16.51 3.65 11.50
C LEU A 91 -15.72 4.54 12.46
N ARG A 92 -16.28 4.68 13.68
CA ARG A 92 -15.51 5.04 14.87
C ARG A 92 -14.54 3.90 15.18
N PHE A 93 -13.35 3.91 14.60
CA PHE A 93 -12.26 3.12 15.15
C PHE A 93 -11.30 4.04 15.89
N ARG A 94 -11.49 4.10 17.21
CA ARG A 94 -10.37 4.32 18.12
C ARG A 94 -9.38 3.21 17.78
N LEU A 95 -8.21 3.55 17.27
CA LEU A 95 -7.08 2.63 17.26
C LEU A 95 -6.60 2.52 18.71
N PRO A 96 -6.66 1.37 19.38
CA PRO A 96 -5.73 1.12 20.45
C PRO A 96 -4.56 0.30 19.87
N PHE A 97 -3.36 0.72 20.25
CA PHE A 97 -2.09 0.00 20.15
C PHE A 97 -1.23 0.22 18.88
N LEU A 98 -0.15 0.98 19.13
CA LEU A 98 1.28 0.62 18.96
C LEU A 98 1.63 -0.34 17.83
#